data_AF-A0A560PZF6-F1
#
_entry.id   AF-A0A560PZF6-F1
#
_cell.length_a   1.000
_cell.length_b   1.000
_cell.length_c   1.000
_cell.angle_alpha   90.00
_cell.angle_beta   90.00
_cell.angle_gamma   90.00
#
_symmetry.space_group_name_H-M   'P 1'
#
loop_
_entity.id
_entity.type
_entity.pdbx_description
1 polymer ?
#
loop_
_entity_poly.entity_id
_entity_poly.type
_entity_poly.pdbx_seq_one_letter_code
_entity_poly.pdbx_strand_id
1 'polypeptide(L)'
;MAELDAIEDLLKDRATAERVLNLYLNPKPPEQSTDPRIDSLFSVTAKADADTLLTSTSETLASVKAMAEDLAFEVEGTRRSVALGIQQLVELCQLLVDKALDQLEAPAIQG
;
A
#
# COMPACT_ATOMS: atom_id res chain seq x y z
N MET A 1 37.10 -12.74 -41.70
CA MET A 1 36.89 -11.74 -40.63
C MET A 1 35.42 -11.65 -40.22
N ALA A 2 34.45 -11.68 -41.16
CA ALA A 2 33.00 -11.65 -40.87
C ALA A 2 32.44 -12.86 -40.07
N GLU A 3 33.08 -14.03 -40.17
CA GLU A 3 32.62 -15.25 -39.49
C GLU A 3 32.89 -15.24 -37.98
N LEU A 4 33.92 -14.53 -37.54
CA LEU A 4 34.25 -14.40 -36.11
C LEU A 4 33.25 -13.50 -35.38
N ASP A 5 32.78 -12.46 -36.07
CA ASP A 5 31.82 -11.47 -35.58
C ASP A 5 30.44 -12.11 -35.35
N ALA A 6 30.04 -13.01 -36.27
CA ALA A 6 28.80 -13.78 -36.13
C ALA A 6 28.86 -14.78 -34.95
N ILE A 7 30.03 -15.32 -34.65
CA ILE A 7 30.22 -16.24 -33.51
C ILE A 7 30.20 -15.46 -32.18
N GLU A 8 30.80 -14.27 -32.13
CA GLU A 8 30.77 -13.36 -30.97
C GLU A 8 29.32 -12.96 -30.62
N ASP A 9 28.52 -12.61 -31.63
CA ASP A 9 27.12 -12.21 -31.46
C ASP A 9 26.26 -13.39 -30.93
N LEU A 10 26.48 -14.60 -31.47
CA LEU A 10 25.80 -15.82 -31.02
C LEU A 10 26.14 -16.20 -29.57
N LEU A 11 27.40 -15.98 -29.15
CA LEU A 11 27.84 -16.19 -27.77
C LEU A 11 27.22 -15.16 -26.81
N LYS A 12 27.06 -13.92 -27.28
CA LYS A 12 26.42 -12.83 -26.52
C LYS A 12 24.93 -13.07 -26.33
N ASP A 13 24.25 -13.57 -27.35
CA ASP A 13 22.86 -13.98 -27.28
C ASP A 13 22.66 -15.10 -26.26
N ARG A 14 23.53 -16.11 -26.29
CA ARG A 14 23.50 -17.22 -25.33
C ARG A 14 23.73 -16.74 -23.90
N ALA A 15 24.74 -15.91 -23.68
CA ALA A 15 25.02 -15.35 -22.35
C ALA A 15 23.85 -14.49 -21.84
N THR A 16 23.18 -13.77 -22.73
CA THR A 16 21.99 -12.97 -22.39
C THR A 16 20.82 -13.86 -22.03
N ALA A 17 20.56 -14.91 -22.81
CA ALA A 17 19.50 -15.88 -22.54
C ALA A 17 19.70 -16.60 -21.20
N GLU A 18 20.92 -17.04 -20.89
CA GLU A 18 21.26 -17.66 -19.61
C GLU A 18 21.07 -16.69 -18.44
N ARG A 19 21.45 -15.41 -18.61
CA ARG A 19 21.25 -14.37 -17.59
C ARG A 19 19.79 -14.05 -17.35
N VAL A 20 18.98 -13.95 -18.40
CA VAL A 20 17.54 -13.72 -18.31
C VAL A 20 16.85 -14.89 -17.62
N LEU A 21 17.17 -16.13 -18.03
CA LEU A 21 16.61 -17.32 -17.40
C LEU A 21 16.94 -17.39 -15.90
N ASN A 22 18.17 -17.06 -15.51
CA ASN A 22 18.58 -17.07 -14.10
C ASN A 22 17.81 -16.01 -13.27
N LEU A 23 17.48 -14.85 -13.85
CA LEU A 23 16.64 -13.83 -13.20
C LEU A 23 15.21 -14.34 -12.92
N TYR A 24 14.66 -15.19 -13.79
CA TYR A 24 13.33 -15.78 -13.58
C TYR A 24 13.35 -16.98 -12.62
N LEU A 25 14.41 -17.81 -12.68
CA LEU A 25 14.51 -19.04 -11.89
C LEU A 25 14.91 -18.78 -10.44
N ASN A 26 15.69 -17.72 -10.18
CA ASN A 26 16.13 -17.38 -8.84
C ASN A 26 15.94 -15.88 -8.58
N PRO A 27 14.68 -15.43 -8.37
CA PRO A 27 14.42 -14.04 -8.05
C PRO A 27 15.20 -13.69 -6.78
N LYS A 28 16.16 -12.77 -6.93
CA LYS A 28 16.89 -12.24 -5.79
C LYS A 28 15.85 -11.59 -4.87
N PRO A 29 15.90 -11.80 -3.55
CA PRO A 29 15.06 -11.05 -2.62
C PRO A 29 15.15 -9.57 -2.95
N PRO A 30 14.05 -8.81 -2.86
CA PRO A 30 14.06 -7.40 -3.22
C PRO A 30 15.24 -6.73 -2.50
N GLU A 31 16.25 -6.35 -3.27
CA GLU A 31 17.39 -5.62 -2.73
C GLU A 31 16.79 -4.32 -2.20
N GLN A 32 16.95 -4.09 -0.88
CA GLN A 32 16.64 -2.79 -0.30
C GLN A 32 17.31 -1.73 -1.17
N SER A 33 16.51 -0.82 -1.70
CA SER A 33 16.98 0.26 -2.55
C SER A 33 18.15 0.96 -1.83
N THR A 34 19.37 0.78 -2.32
CA THR A 34 20.56 1.49 -1.82
C THR A 34 20.66 2.91 -2.41
N ASP A 35 19.60 3.38 -3.06
CA ASP A 35 19.50 4.75 -3.53
C ASP A 35 19.42 5.68 -2.31
N PRO A 36 20.35 6.63 -2.14
CA PRO A 36 20.31 7.58 -1.02
C PRO A 36 19.16 8.60 -1.16
N ARG A 37 18.37 8.55 -2.24
CA ARG A 37 17.14 9.33 -2.35
C ARG A 37 16.12 8.83 -1.32
N ILE A 38 15.50 9.77 -0.62
CA ILE A 38 14.44 9.45 0.34
C ILE A 38 13.25 8.90 -0.46
N ASP A 39 13.08 7.58 -0.45
CA ASP A 39 11.98 6.88 -1.13
C ASP A 39 10.61 7.20 -0.52
N SER A 40 10.58 7.65 0.74
CA SER A 40 9.37 8.19 1.38
C SER A 40 9.69 9.08 2.59
N LEU A 41 8.95 10.19 2.72
CA LEU A 41 8.99 11.02 3.93
C LEU A 41 8.23 10.39 5.11
N PHE A 42 7.29 9.49 4.85
CA PHE A 42 6.46 8.83 5.87
C PHE A 42 6.30 7.34 5.57
N SER A 43 6.51 6.49 6.56
CA SER A 43 6.32 5.04 6.43
C SER A 43 5.64 4.49 7.67
N VAL A 44 4.77 3.50 7.47
CA VAL A 44 4.26 2.68 8.59
C VAL A 44 5.37 1.74 9.06
N THR A 45 5.66 1.76 10.35
CA THR A 45 6.69 0.89 10.94
C THR A 45 6.27 -0.58 10.87
N ALA A 46 7.19 -1.47 10.47
CA ALA A 46 6.96 -2.91 10.43
C ALA A 46 6.71 -3.54 11.82
N LYS A 47 6.92 -2.77 12.90
CA LYS A 47 6.68 -3.19 14.28
C LYS A 47 5.26 -2.90 14.78
N ALA A 48 4.47 -2.13 14.04
CA ALA A 48 3.11 -1.80 14.45
C ALA A 48 2.24 -3.05 14.36
N ASP A 49 1.53 -3.37 15.44
CA ASP A 49 0.52 -4.41 15.46
C ASP A 49 -0.79 -3.94 14.80
N ALA A 50 -1.66 -4.89 14.49
CA ALA A 50 -2.94 -4.60 13.82
C ALA A 50 -3.83 -3.67 14.64
N ASP A 51 -3.80 -3.76 15.98
CA ASP A 51 -4.58 -2.91 16.88
C ASP A 51 -4.14 -1.45 16.80
N THR A 52 -2.83 -1.20 16.85
CA THR A 52 -2.23 0.13 16.69
C THR A 52 -2.56 0.73 15.32
N LEU A 53 -2.47 -0.07 14.25
CA LEU A 53 -2.79 0.37 12.89
C LEU A 53 -4.27 0.73 12.73
N LEU A 54 -5.16 -0.10 13.26
CA LEU A 54 -6.61 0.11 13.18
C LEU A 54 -7.04 1.28 14.07
N THR A 55 -6.47 1.43 15.26
CA THR A 55 -6.71 2.58 16.14
C THR A 55 -6.31 3.88 15.46
N SER A 56 -5.10 3.96 14.91
CA SER A 56 -4.63 5.14 14.18
C SER A 56 -5.49 5.42 12.93
N THR A 57 -5.99 4.37 12.28
CA THR A 57 -6.95 4.51 11.17
C THR A 57 -8.27 5.08 11.65
N SER A 58 -8.82 4.61 12.77
CA SER A 58 -10.07 5.11 13.36
C SER A 58 -9.96 6.60 13.70
N GLU A 59 -8.87 7.02 14.33
CA GLU A 59 -8.58 8.43 14.64
C GLU A 59 -8.47 9.31 13.37
N THR A 60 -7.83 8.77 12.33
CA THR A 60 -7.71 9.45 11.03
C THR A 60 -9.09 9.60 10.38
N LEU A 61 -9.92 8.55 10.40
CA LEU A 61 -11.27 8.59 9.87
C LEU A 61 -12.16 9.56 10.64
N ALA A 62 -12.04 9.62 11.97
CA ALA A 62 -12.76 10.60 12.80
C ALA A 62 -12.38 12.04 12.40
N SER A 63 -11.10 12.29 12.13
CA SER A 63 -10.62 13.58 11.65
C SER A 63 -11.20 13.93 10.26
N VAL A 64 -11.18 12.98 9.32
CA VAL A 64 -11.76 13.18 7.98
C VAL A 64 -13.27 13.42 8.06
N LYS A 65 -13.98 12.72 8.95
CA LYS A 65 -15.41 12.92 9.19
C LYS A 65 -15.71 14.35 9.61
N ALA A 66 -14.99 14.88 10.61
CA ALA A 66 -15.13 16.27 11.06
C ALA A 66 -14.89 17.27 9.92
N MET A 67 -13.84 17.04 9.10
CA MET A 67 -13.58 17.89 7.93
C MET A 67 -14.69 17.83 6.87
N ALA A 68 -15.27 16.65 6.63
CA ALA A 68 -16.35 16.47 5.67
C ALA A 68 -17.65 17.13 6.17
N GLU A 69 -17.93 17.05 7.47
CA GLU A 69 -19.05 17.74 8.12
C GLU A 69 -18.89 19.27 8.00
N ASP A 70 -17.74 19.81 8.40
CA ASP A 70 -17.44 21.24 8.28
C ASP A 70 -17.61 21.73 6.83
N LEU A 71 -17.05 20.99 5.87
CA LEU A 71 -17.21 21.29 4.44
C LEU A 71 -18.67 21.25 3.99
N ALA A 72 -19.46 20.29 4.47
CA ALA A 72 -20.87 20.20 4.14
C ALA A 72 -21.67 21.42 4.64
N PHE A 73 -21.25 22.06 5.73
CA PHE A 73 -21.85 23.32 6.18
C PHE A 73 -21.43 24.51 5.31
N GLU A 74 -20.20 24.54 4.80
CA GLU A 74 -19.67 25.65 3.98
C GLU A 74 -20.17 25.65 2.53
N VAL A 75 -20.56 24.50 1.98
CA VAL A 75 -20.96 24.36 0.56
C VAL A 75 -22.46 24.16 0.39
N GLU A 76 -23.02 24.60 -0.74
CA GLU A 76 -24.45 24.48 -1.05
C GLU A 76 -24.73 23.59 -2.28
N GLY A 77 -26.01 23.25 -2.47
CA GLY A 77 -26.49 22.51 -3.64
C GLY A 77 -25.86 21.12 -3.78
N THR A 78 -25.50 20.74 -5.00
CA THR A 78 -24.98 19.40 -5.31
C THR A 78 -23.66 19.08 -4.62
N ARG A 79 -22.82 20.09 -4.32
CA ARG A 79 -21.55 19.90 -3.60
C ARG A 79 -21.79 19.50 -2.15
N ARG A 80 -22.85 19.99 -1.51
CA ARG A 80 -23.24 19.57 -0.15
C ARG A 80 -23.59 18.09 -0.13
N SER A 81 -24.34 17.61 -1.11
CA SER A 81 -24.64 16.18 -1.23
C SER A 81 -23.38 15.33 -1.42
N VAL A 82 -22.36 15.82 -2.14
CA VAL A 82 -21.07 15.13 -2.26
C VAL A 82 -20.34 15.07 -0.92
N ALA A 83 -20.26 16.19 -0.18
CA ALA A 83 -19.63 16.23 1.14
C ALA A 83 -20.32 15.28 2.15
N LEU A 84 -21.66 15.29 2.19
CA LEU A 84 -22.44 14.35 2.99
C LEU A 84 -22.24 12.89 2.56
N GLY A 85 -22.09 12.63 1.25
CA GLY A 85 -21.75 11.31 0.73
C GLY A 85 -20.38 10.82 1.19
N ILE A 86 -19.37 11.71 1.22
CA ILE A 86 -18.05 11.39 1.77
C ILE A 86 -18.16 11.06 3.26
N GLN A 87 -18.86 11.89 4.04
CA GLN A 87 -19.10 11.64 5.46
C GLN A 87 -19.74 10.27 5.69
N GLN A 88 -20.78 9.92 4.92
CA GLN A 88 -21.44 8.63 5.03
C GLN A 88 -20.49 7.45 4.70
N LEU A 89 -19.62 7.57 3.69
CA LEU A 89 -18.63 6.53 3.40
C LEU A 89 -17.60 6.39 4.52
N VAL A 90 -17.18 7.50 5.13
CA VAL A 90 -16.27 7.50 6.28
C VAL A 90 -16.89 6.80 7.48
N GLU A 91 -18.17 7.05 7.77
CA GLU A 91 -18.90 6.34 8.83
C GLU A 91 -18.96 4.83 8.58
N LEU A 92 -19.17 4.40 7.33
CA LEU A 92 -19.14 2.97 6.99
C LEU A 92 -17.75 2.37 7.20
N CYS A 93 -16.68 3.08 6.85
CA CYS A 93 -15.32 2.65 7.12
C CYS A 93 -15.04 2.54 8.63
N GLN A 94 -15.53 3.48 9.45
CA GLN A 94 -15.38 3.44 10.90
C GLN A 94 -16.02 2.17 11.48
N LEU A 95 -17.24 1.84 11.07
CA LEU A 95 -17.91 0.61 11.51
C LEU A 95 -17.11 -0.67 11.18
N LEU A 96 -16.44 -0.70 10.02
CA LEU A 96 -15.59 -1.83 9.63
C LEU A 96 -14.32 -1.90 10.51
N VAL A 97 -13.70 -0.75 10.82
CA VAL A 97 -12.52 -0.66 11.67
C VAL A 97 -12.84 -1.04 13.10
N ASP A 98 -13.94 -0.50 13.66
CA ASP A 98 -14.40 -0.83 15.01
C ASP A 98 -14.68 -2.34 15.11
N LYS A 99 -15.31 -2.93 14.09
CA LYS A 99 -15.54 -4.37 14.05
C LYS A 99 -14.25 -5.18 13.99
N ALA A 100 -13.22 -4.69 13.29
CA ALA A 100 -11.93 -5.35 13.21
C ALA A 100 -11.19 -5.28 14.55
N LEU A 101 -11.28 -4.15 15.27
CA LEU A 101 -10.74 -4.00 16.63
C LEU A 101 -11.44 -4.95 17.62
N ASP A 102 -12.77 -5.01 17.59
CA ASP A 102 -13.54 -5.97 18.42
C ASP A 102 -13.08 -7.43 18.23
N GLN A 103 -12.69 -7.80 17.01
CA GLN A 103 -12.21 -9.15 16.70
C GLN A 103 -10.80 -9.42 17.24
N LEU A 104 -9.98 -8.39 17.41
CA LEU A 104 -8.65 -8.50 18.02
C LEU A 104 -8.74 -8.57 19.55
N GLU A 105 -9.73 -7.89 20.15
CA GLU A 105 -9.98 -7.88 21.59
C GLU A 105 -10.73 -9.12 22.10
N ALA A 106 -11.47 -9.80 21.22
CA ALA A 106 -12.23 -10.99 21.58
C ALA A 106 -11.28 -12.11 22.06
N PRO A 107 -11.51 -12.71 23.25
CA PRO A 107 -10.69 -13.82 23.72
C PRO A 107 -10.83 -14.98 22.73
N ALA A 108 -9.69 -15.50 22.25
CA ALA A 108 -9.69 -16.69 21.42
C ALA A 108 -10.41 -17.80 22.16
N ILE A 109 -11.62 -18.16 21.71
CA ILE A 109 -12.29 -19.37 22.18
C ILE A 109 -11.41 -20.52 21.68
N GLN A 110 -10.57 -21.01 22.59
CA GLN A 110 -9.73 -22.19 22.40
C GLN A 110 -10.67 -23.37 22.15
N GLY A 111 -10.65 -23.87 20.92
CA GLY A 111 -11.18 -25.19 20.55
C GLY A 111 -10.10 -26.25 20.69
#